data_AF-A0A0R1TW20-F1
#
_entry.id   AF-A0A0R1TW20-F1
#
_cell.length_a   1.000
_cell.length_b   1.000
_cell.length_c   1.000
_cell.angle_alpha   90.00
_cell.angle_beta   90.00
_cell.angle_gamma   90.00
#
_symmetry.space_group_name_H-M   'P 1'
#
loop_
_entity.id
_entity.type
_entity.pdbx_description
1 polymer ?
#
loop_
_entity_poly.entity_id
_entity_poly.type
_entity_poly.pdbx_seq_one_letter_code
_entity_poly.pdbx_strand_id
1 'polypeptide(L)' 'MTYPDFNAIKYFYGLKLWTDDMVGQAVNFKVITADQYKALTGKDYAAATSEAPVATSAAPDNAAPAAS' A
#
# COMPACT_ATOMS: atom_id res chain seq x y z
N MET A 1 19.45 2.82 15.43
CA MET A 1 18.20 2.05 15.61
C MET A 1 17.78 1.56 14.24
N THR A 2 17.63 0.25 14.06
CA THR A 2 17.13 -0.33 12.81
C THR A 2 15.60 -0.39 12.90
N TYR A 3 14.91 0.15 11.91
CA TYR A 3 13.45 0.04 11.87
C TYR A 3 13.06 -1.42 11.60
N PRO A 4 12.02 -1.97 12.27
CA PRO A 4 11.61 -3.36 12.06
C PRO A 4 11.15 -3.61 10.63
N ASP A 5 11.60 -4.71 10.03
CA ASP A 5 11.20 -5.11 8.67
C ASP A 5 9.72 -5.53 8.59
N PHE A 6 9.21 -5.70 7.36
CA PHE A 6 7.81 -6.08 7.10
C PHE A 6 7.30 -7.28 7.91
N ASN A 7 8.13 -8.33 8.08
CA ASN A 7 7.75 -9.50 8.88
C ASN A 7 7.55 -9.18 10.36
N ALA A 8 8.41 -8.32 10.91
CA ALA A 8 8.30 -7.87 12.28
C ALA A 8 7.07 -6.97 12.45
N ILE A 9 6.85 -6.03 11.52
CA ILE A 9 5.64 -5.17 11.49
C ILE A 9 4.37 -6.02 11.43
N LYS A 10 4.34 -7.06 10.58
CA LYS A 10 3.22 -8.00 10.49
C LYS A 10 2.96 -8.72 11.81
N TYR A 11 4.02 -9.18 12.46
CA TYR A 11 3.93 -9.83 13.76
C TYR A 11 3.39 -8.88 14.83
N PHE A 12 3.94 -7.67 14.93
CA PHE A 12 3.51 -6.67 15.90
C PHE A 12 2.07 -6.19 15.66
N TYR A 13 1.66 -6.03 14.40
CA TYR A 13 0.29 -5.69 14.03
C TYR A 13 -0.68 -6.81 14.41
N GLY A 14 -0.32 -8.08 14.14
CA GLY A 14 -1.11 -9.25 14.55
C GLY A 14 -1.25 -9.38 16.07
N LEU A 15 -0.22 -8.99 16.82
CA LEU A 15 -0.26 -8.91 18.28
C LEU A 15 -0.99 -7.67 18.83
N LYS A 16 -1.54 -6.80 17.97
CA LYS A 16 -2.14 -5.51 18.33
C LYS A 16 -1.21 -4.59 19.12
N LEU A 17 0.10 -4.75 18.94
CA LEU A 17 1.11 -3.84 19.50
C LEU A 17 1.26 -2.59 18.62
N TRP A 18 0.93 -2.70 17.34
CA TRP A 18 0.99 -1.61 16.37
C TRP A 18 -0.40 -1.24 15.88
N THR A 19 -0.66 0.06 15.78
CA THR A 19 -1.88 0.62 15.20
C THR A 19 -1.69 0.89 13.71
N ASP A 20 -2.80 1.10 12.99
CA ASP A 20 -2.77 1.47 11.57
C ASP A 20 -1.85 2.68 11.30
N ASP A 21 -1.86 3.68 12.19
CA ASP A 21 -0.98 4.85 12.08
C ASP A 21 0.52 4.48 12.10
N MET A 22 0.92 3.57 13.00
CA MET A 22 2.30 3.07 13.07
C MET A 22 2.71 2.29 11.82
N VAL A 23 1.78 1.51 11.25
CA VAL A 23 2.02 0.82 9.96
C VAL A 23 2.14 1.86 8.84
N GLY A 24 1.38 2.95 8.89
CA GLY A 24 1.49 4.07 7.96
C GLY A 24 2.84 4.77 8.03
N GLN A 25 3.38 4.97 9.23
CA GLN A 25 4.74 5.51 9.40
C GLN A 25 5.79 4.59 8.77
N ALA A 26 5.63 3.27 8.82
CA ALA A 26 6.54 2.35 8.14
C ALA A 26 6.55 2.53 6.61
N VAL A 27 5.42 2.96 6.02
CA VAL A 27 5.37 3.35 4.60
C VAL A 27 6.19 4.62 4.36
N ASN A 28 6.08 5.62 5.23
CA ASN A 28 6.85 6.86 5.14
C ASN A 28 8.36 6.63 5.30
N PHE A 29 8.75 5.69 6.16
CA PHE A 29 10.15 5.26 6.32
C PHE A 29 10.65 4.37 5.17
N LYS A 30 9.82 4.13 4.14
CA LYS A 30 10.13 3.26 2.99
C LYS A 30 10.50 1.83 3.38
N VAL A 31 10.01 1.37 4.53
CA VAL A 31 10.22 0.01 5.04
C VAL A 31 9.23 -0.96 4.42
N ILE A 32 8.02 -0.47 4.14
CA ILE A 32 6.95 -1.22 3.48
C ILE A 32 6.32 -0.37 2.38
N THR A 33 5.59 -1.01 1.46
CA THR A 33 4.84 -0.31 0.41
C THR A 33 3.38 -0.03 0.82
N ALA A 34 2.69 0.84 0.08
CA ALA A 34 1.25 1.08 0.26
C ALA A 34 0.42 -0.20 0.08
N ASP A 35 0.78 -1.08 -0.86
CA ASP A 35 0.16 -2.40 -1.02
C ASP A 35 0.36 -3.29 0.22
N GLN A 36 1.55 -3.27 0.81
CA GLN A 36 1.83 -4.02 2.05
C GLN A 36 1.05 -3.45 3.24
N TYR A 37 0.91 -2.14 3.34
CA TYR A 37 0.03 -1.49 4.31
C TYR A 37 -1.42 -1.96 4.15
N LYS A 38 -1.94 -1.98 2.92
CA LYS A 38 -3.29 -2.44 2.62
C LYS A 38 -3.48 -3.93 2.93
N ALA A 39 -2.46 -4.75 2.66
CA ALA A 39 -2.49 -6.17 3.00
C ALA A 39 -2.49 -6.45 4.51
N LEU A 40 -1.91 -5.56 5.31
CA LEU A 40 -1.90 -5.66 6.78
C LEU A 40 -3.19 -5.13 7.41
N THR A 41 -3.57 -3.91 7.03
CA THR A 41 -4.63 -3.15 7.69
C THR A 41 -6.01 -3.32 7.05
N GLY A 42 -6.06 -3.82 5.81
CA GLY A 42 -7.26 -3.84 4.98
C GLY A 42 -7.69 -2.45 4.48
N LYS A 43 -6.92 -1.41 4.76
CA LYS A 43 -7.25 -0.02 4.43
C LYS A 43 -6.34 0.51 3.34
N ASP A 44 -6.88 1.37 2.48
CA ASP A 44 -6.07 2.13 1.54
C ASP A 44 -5.16 3.12 2.31
N TYR A 45 -3.89 3.15 1.93
CA TYR A 45 -2.93 4.07 2.53
C TYR A 45 -3.18 5.48 2.00
N ALA A 46 -3.90 6.29 2.76
CA ALA A 46 -4.05 7.71 2.50
C ALA A 46 -2.86 8.46 3.12
N ALA A 47 -1.69 8.33 2.50
CA ALA A 47 -0.59 9.25 2.82
C ALA A 47 -1.10 10.67 2.57
N ALA A 48 -0.97 11.56 3.56
CA ALA A 48 -1.18 12.98 3.34
C ALA A 48 -0.11 13.44 2.34
N THR A 49 -0.48 13.39 1.06
CA THR A 49 0.12 13.95 -0.14
C THR A 49 1.63 14.27 -0.05
N SER A 50 2.44 13.40 -0.63
CA SER A 50 3.64 13.81 -1.39
C SER A 50 3.90 12.77 -2.48
N GLU A 51 3.36 13.09 -3.65
CA GLU A 51 3.56 12.50 -4.98
C GLU A 51 3.17 11.02 -5.23
N ALA A 52 2.29 10.87 -6.22
CA ALA A 52 1.77 9.63 -6.75
C ALA A 52 2.84 8.73 -7.39
N PRO A 53 2.57 7.41 -7.46
CA PRO A 53 2.78 6.71 -8.71
C PRO A 53 1.44 6.16 -9.21
N VAL A 54 1.03 6.74 -10.33
CA VAL A 54 0.28 6.14 -11.43
C VAL A 54 -0.31 4.74 -11.19
N ALA A 55 -1.64 4.71 -11.09
CA ALA A 55 -2.40 3.53 -11.41
C ALA A 55 -2.18 3.16 -12.89
N THR A 56 -1.22 2.28 -13.17
CA THR A 56 -1.28 1.45 -14.38
C THR A 56 -1.87 0.11 -13.97
N SER A 57 -3.20 0.03 -14.02
CA SER A 57 -3.85 -1.23 -14.41
C SER A 57 -5.23 -0.91 -15.00
N ALA A 58 -5.17 -0.73 -16.31
CA ALA A 58 -6.19 -0.97 -17.33
C ALA A 58 -7.61 -1.34 -16.88
N ALA A 59 -8.58 -0.54 -17.34
CA ALA A 59 -9.86 -1.00 -17.85
C ALA A 59 -10.49 0.10 -18.75
N PRO A 60 -11.43 -0.20 -19.64
CA PRO A 60 -11.25 -0.93 -20.91
C PRO A 60 -11.92 -0.18 -22.07
N ASP A 61 -11.24 0.11 -23.18
CA ASP A 61 -11.99 0.62 -24.35
C ASP A 61 -11.19 0.43 -25.65
N ASN A 62 -11.44 -0.67 -26.34
CA ASN A 62 -11.38 -0.60 -27.80
C ASN A 62 -12.52 -1.45 -28.34
N ALA A 63 -13.63 -0.76 -28.60
CA ALA A 63 -14.72 -1.24 -29.39
C ALA A 63 -14.20 -1.81 -30.73
N ALA A 64 -14.48 -3.09 -31.00
CA ALA A 64 -14.84 -3.48 -32.37
C ALA A 64 -16.22 -2.86 -32.66
N PRO A 65 -16.63 -2.50 -33.91
CA PRO A 65 -16.27 -3.20 -35.15
C PRO A 65 -16.16 -2.30 -36.43
N ALA A 66 -16.05 -2.96 -37.60
CA ALA A 66 -16.29 -2.54 -39.00
C ALA A 66 -15.01 -2.56 -39.87
N ALA A 67 -14.75 -3.58 -40.71
CA ALA A 67 -15.43 -3.93 -41.96
C ALA A 67 -15.35 -2.81 -43.02
N SER A 68 -14.49 -2.99 -44.02
CA SER A 68 -14.62 -2.58 -45.44
C SER A 68 -13.53 -3.24 -46.26
#